data_AF-A0A2V7PWF9-F1
#
_entry.id   AF-A0A2V7PWF9-F1
#
_cell.length_a   1.000
_cell.length_b   1.000
_cell.length_c   1.000
_cell.angle_alpha   90.00
_cell.angle_beta   90.00
_cell.angle_gamma   90.00
#
_symmetry.space_group_name_H-M   'P 1'
#
loop_
_entity.id
_entity.type
_entity.pdbx_description
1 polymer ?
#
loop_
_entity_poly.entity_id
_entity_poly.type
_entity_poly.pdbx_seq_one_letter_code
_entity_poly.pdbx_strand_id
1 'polypeptide(L)'
;IQRQYRRITVREYYRRAAAERDTVGRPSCRTDGGRTVFGGGGIYPDVVLKTDADPPPWLERLGEQLLPLKWVPGYLGANPTALGTLEDLAKHPVLPAGAALDFRAFASREGVSVPTGAEADRLLEADLLPLLAEAKWGDAGYYRIAALLDGEVRRAEAAFAQAAAILGKP
;
A
#
# COMPACT_ATOMS: atom_id res chain seq x y z
N ILE A 1 31.26 11.05 -5.41
CA ILE A 1 32.21 10.26 -4.58
C ILE A 1 31.50 8.99 -4.10
N GLN A 2 31.84 7.84 -4.67
CA GLN A 2 31.21 6.55 -4.33
C GLN A 2 31.95 5.93 -3.14
N ARG A 3 31.22 5.46 -2.11
CA ARG A 3 31.83 4.94 -0.88
C ARG A 3 32.42 3.54 -1.10
N GLN A 4 33.50 3.24 -0.37
CA GLN A 4 34.02 1.88 -0.26
C GLN A 4 33.28 1.13 0.85
N TYR A 5 32.43 0.17 0.48
CA TYR A 5 31.65 -0.67 1.40
C TYR A 5 32.39 -1.91 1.91
N ARG A 6 33.68 -2.06 1.60
CA ARG A 6 34.45 -3.30 1.82
C ARG A 6 34.63 -3.70 3.29
N ARG A 7 34.35 -2.81 4.24
CA ARG A 7 34.63 -2.99 5.68
C ARG A 7 33.39 -2.96 6.59
N ILE A 8 32.20 -2.90 6.02
CA ILE A 8 30.95 -2.78 6.79
C ILE A 8 29.96 -3.82 6.30
N THR A 9 29.41 -4.60 7.23
CA THR A 9 28.36 -5.57 6.90
C THR A 9 27.04 -4.85 6.61
N VAL A 10 26.18 -5.46 5.77
CA VAL A 10 24.86 -4.90 5.43
C VAL A 10 24.02 -4.61 6.69
N ARG A 11 24.05 -5.52 7.68
CA ARG A 11 23.34 -5.35 8.95
C ARG A 11 23.86 -4.15 9.75
N GLU A 12 25.17 -3.95 9.75
CA GLU A 12 25.81 -2.84 10.43
C GLU A 12 25.57 -1.51 9.70
N TYR A 13 25.45 -1.54 8.37
CA TYR A 13 25.03 -0.39 7.56
C TYR A 13 23.65 0.12 7.98
N TYR A 14 22.62 -0.73 7.97
CA TYR A 14 21.26 -0.31 8.32
C TYR A 14 21.14 0.13 9.78
N ARG A 15 21.83 -0.54 10.71
CA ARG A 15 21.86 -0.13 12.13
C ARG A 15 22.48 1.25 12.31
N ARG A 16 23.56 1.56 11.57
CA ARG A 16 24.24 2.87 11.62
C ARG A 16 23.51 3.97 10.85
N ALA A 17 22.63 3.63 9.91
CA ALA A 17 21.83 4.57 9.13
C ALA A 17 20.56 5.00 9.88
N ALA A 18 19.98 4.11 10.68
CA ALA A 18 18.77 4.36 11.47
C ALA A 18 19.00 5.13 12.79
N ALA A 19 20.25 5.24 13.25
CA ALA A 19 20.57 6.02 14.45
C ALA A 19 20.47 7.53 14.17
N GLU A 20 19.72 8.26 15.01
CA GLU A 20 19.80 9.72 15.06
C GLU A 20 21.25 10.12 15.25
N ARG A 21 21.77 10.90 14.30
CA ARG A 21 23.16 11.33 14.31
C ARG A 21 23.21 12.81 14.60
N ASP A 22 24.08 13.16 15.54
CA ASP A 22 24.58 14.52 15.69
C ASP A 22 25.11 15.04 14.33
N THR A 23 24.59 16.19 13.91
CA THR A 23 24.91 16.87 12.65
C THR A 23 26.00 17.93 12.82
N VAL A 24 26.46 18.18 14.05
CA VAL A 24 27.53 19.13 14.36
C VAL A 24 28.82 18.76 13.63
N GLY A 25 29.40 19.74 12.92
CA GLY A 25 30.69 19.60 12.21
C GLY A 25 30.63 18.93 10.84
N ARG A 26 29.44 18.58 10.32
CA ARG A 26 29.33 18.01 8.96
C ARG A 26 29.39 19.08 7.87
N PRO A 27 30.01 18.79 6.71
CA PRO A 27 29.89 19.65 5.55
C PRO A 27 28.41 19.78 5.18
N SER A 28 27.91 21.01 5.10
CA SER A 28 26.52 21.30 4.76
C SER A 28 26.43 22.17 3.51
N CYS A 29 25.44 21.93 2.68
CA CYS A 29 25.08 22.75 1.53
C CYS A 29 23.68 23.33 1.75
N ARG A 30 23.29 24.35 0.97
CA ARG A 30 21.91 24.85 0.91
C ARG A 30 21.27 24.38 -0.40
N THR A 31 20.01 23.96 -0.36
CA THR A 31 19.20 23.82 -1.58
C THR A 31 18.83 25.21 -2.12
N ASP A 32 18.35 25.29 -3.36
CA ASP A 32 17.87 26.55 -3.94
C ASP A 32 16.71 27.18 -3.14
N GLY A 33 15.90 26.33 -2.49
CA GLY A 33 14.88 26.74 -1.50
C GLY A 33 15.41 27.07 -0.10
N GLY A 34 16.73 27.14 0.11
CA GLY A 34 17.35 27.54 1.38
C GLY A 34 17.43 26.45 2.46
N ARG A 35 17.01 25.20 2.19
CA ARG A 35 17.10 24.08 3.14
C ARG A 35 18.56 23.67 3.33
N THR A 36 19.03 23.55 4.57
CA THR A 36 20.36 23.00 4.87
C THR A 36 20.35 21.49 4.67
N VAL A 37 21.23 20.99 3.79
CA VAL A 37 21.45 19.56 3.57
C VAL A 37 22.87 19.20 4.02
N PHE A 38 23.01 18.11 4.78
CA PHE A 38 24.32 17.69 5.30
C PHE A 38 24.90 16.59 4.41
N GLY A 39 26.14 16.79 3.93
CA GLY A 39 26.91 15.76 3.25
C GLY A 39 27.37 14.65 4.20
N GLY A 40 27.64 13.47 3.67
CA GLY A 40 28.26 12.38 4.45
C GLY A 40 27.30 11.49 5.26
N GLY A 41 25.97 11.68 5.18
CA GLY A 41 24.96 10.67 5.50
C GLY A 41 24.62 9.82 4.27
N GLY A 42 23.98 8.64 4.42
CA GLY A 42 23.42 7.92 3.27
C GLY A 42 22.25 8.70 2.65
N ILE A 43 21.64 8.17 1.59
CA ILE A 43 20.35 8.70 1.10
C ILE A 43 19.33 8.40 2.21
N TYR A 44 18.96 9.40 2.99
CA TYR A 44 17.85 9.33 3.93
C TYR A 44 16.62 9.90 3.22
N PRO A 45 15.46 9.22 3.25
CA PRO A 45 14.29 9.67 2.51
C PRO A 45 13.76 10.98 3.10
N ASP A 46 13.32 11.88 2.23
CA ASP A 46 12.64 13.13 2.65
C ASP A 46 11.27 12.85 3.30
N VAL A 47 10.65 11.73 2.92
CA VAL A 47 9.38 11.26 3.48
C VAL A 47 9.59 9.86 4.04
N VAL A 48 9.47 9.73 5.36
CA VAL A 48 9.45 8.43 6.04
C VAL A 48 7.99 7.97 6.13
N LEU A 49 7.67 6.89 5.42
CA LEU A 49 6.38 6.24 5.60
C LEU A 49 6.36 5.50 6.94
N LYS A 50 5.31 5.69 7.72
CA LYS A 50 5.09 4.88 8.91
C LYS A 50 4.71 3.48 8.46
N THR A 51 5.27 2.48 9.10
CA THR A 51 4.76 1.11 8.98
C THR A 51 3.31 1.10 9.44
N ASP A 52 2.43 0.59 8.60
CA ASP A 52 1.02 0.43 8.96
C ASP A 52 0.90 -0.61 10.11
N ALA A 53 -0.18 -0.53 10.86
CA ALA A 53 -0.43 -1.50 11.93
C ALA A 53 -0.60 -2.91 11.34
N ASP A 54 -0.23 -3.92 12.12
CA ASP A 54 -0.45 -5.31 11.73
C ASP A 54 -1.94 -5.55 11.40
N PRO A 55 -2.24 -6.35 10.36
CA PRO A 55 -3.62 -6.65 9.99
C PRO A 55 -4.35 -7.31 11.16
N PRO A 56 -5.66 -7.08 11.31
CA PRO A 56 -6.41 -7.73 12.37
C PRO A 56 -6.45 -9.25 12.16
N PRO A 57 -6.49 -10.07 13.23
CA PRO A 57 -6.37 -11.52 13.10
C PRO A 57 -7.40 -12.18 12.17
N TRP A 58 -8.61 -11.64 12.09
CA TRP A 58 -9.64 -12.17 11.19
C TRP A 58 -9.22 -12.07 9.72
N LEU A 59 -8.51 -11.00 9.33
CA LEU A 59 -8.06 -10.76 7.96
C LEU A 59 -6.91 -11.72 7.61
N GLU A 60 -5.98 -11.94 8.53
CA GLU A 60 -4.92 -12.94 8.37
C GLU A 60 -5.51 -14.35 8.15
N ARG A 61 -6.54 -14.72 8.92
CA ARG A 61 -7.23 -16.01 8.76
C ARG A 61 -7.86 -16.18 7.38
N LEU A 62 -8.40 -15.11 6.78
CA LEU A 62 -8.93 -15.15 5.41
C LEU A 62 -7.82 -15.51 4.41
N GLY A 63 -6.65 -14.87 4.55
CA GLY A 63 -5.48 -15.11 3.70
C GLY A 63 -4.90 -16.51 3.87
N GLU A 64 -4.71 -16.97 5.11
CA GLU A 64 -4.20 -18.32 5.40
C GLU A 64 -5.06 -19.43 4.80
N GLN A 65 -6.39 -19.23 4.79
CA GLN A 65 -7.33 -20.20 4.23
C GLN A 65 -7.65 -19.96 2.76
N LEU A 66 -7.07 -18.91 2.16
CA LEU A 66 -7.31 -18.48 0.77
C LEU A 66 -8.81 -18.27 0.47
N LEU A 67 -9.58 -17.80 1.46
CA LEU A 67 -11.03 -17.64 1.31
C LEU A 67 -11.44 -16.68 0.19
N PRO A 68 -10.77 -15.52 0.00
CA PRO A 68 -11.04 -14.64 -1.13
C PRO A 68 -10.95 -15.35 -2.48
N LEU A 69 -9.87 -16.11 -2.71
CA LEU A 69 -9.63 -16.83 -3.96
C LEU A 69 -10.67 -17.93 -4.22
N LYS A 70 -11.14 -18.60 -3.16
CA LYS A 70 -12.21 -19.62 -3.27
C LYS A 70 -13.57 -19.02 -3.59
N TRP A 71 -13.85 -17.82 -3.07
CA TRP A 71 -15.14 -17.16 -3.21
C TRP A 71 -15.33 -16.49 -4.58
N VAL A 72 -14.28 -15.84 -5.10
CA VAL A 72 -14.35 -15.00 -6.31
C VAL A 72 -15.00 -15.70 -7.52
N PRO A 73 -14.63 -16.93 -7.90
CA PRO A 73 -15.25 -17.60 -9.06
C PRO A 73 -16.75 -17.85 -8.88
N GLY A 74 -17.16 -18.26 -7.67
CA GLY A 74 -18.56 -18.50 -7.33
C GLY A 74 -19.38 -17.21 -7.36
N TYR A 75 -18.83 -16.13 -6.81
CA TYR A 75 -19.47 -14.82 -6.81
C TYR A 75 -19.65 -14.26 -8.23
N LEU A 76 -18.62 -14.28 -9.07
CA LEU A 76 -18.70 -13.79 -10.45
C LEU A 76 -19.60 -14.68 -11.32
N GLY A 77 -19.62 -16.00 -11.09
CA GLY A 77 -20.54 -16.90 -11.76
C GLY A 77 -22.02 -16.60 -11.45
N ALA A 78 -22.33 -16.29 -10.19
CA ALA A 78 -23.67 -15.91 -9.77
C ALA A 78 -24.04 -14.45 -10.16
N ASN A 79 -23.05 -13.58 -10.33
CA ASN A 79 -23.23 -12.16 -10.60
C ASN A 79 -22.38 -11.68 -11.81
N PRO A 80 -22.67 -12.15 -13.03
CA PRO A 80 -21.82 -11.89 -14.20
C PRO A 80 -21.69 -10.40 -14.57
N THR A 81 -22.67 -9.59 -14.17
CA THR A 81 -22.73 -8.14 -14.39
C THR A 81 -22.38 -7.31 -13.16
N ALA A 82 -21.92 -7.94 -12.05
CA ALA A 82 -21.59 -7.22 -10.81
C ALA A 82 -20.50 -6.16 -11.00
N LEU A 83 -19.54 -6.44 -11.88
CA LEU A 83 -18.50 -5.50 -12.26
C LEU A 83 -18.86 -4.87 -13.60
N GLY A 84 -18.88 -3.53 -13.66
CA GLY A 84 -19.07 -2.77 -14.89
C GLY A 84 -17.84 -2.85 -15.80
N THR A 85 -17.32 -1.69 -16.22
CA THR A 85 -16.02 -1.59 -16.89
C THR A 85 -14.90 -1.39 -15.87
N LEU A 86 -13.66 -1.70 -16.25
CA LEU A 86 -12.49 -1.42 -15.42
C LEU A 86 -12.31 0.10 -15.21
N GLU A 87 -12.67 0.91 -16.21
CA GLU A 87 -12.62 2.38 -16.14
C GLU A 87 -13.55 2.92 -15.04
N ASP A 88 -14.79 2.42 -14.99
CA ASP A 88 -15.78 2.86 -14.02
C ASP A 88 -15.42 2.39 -12.61
N LEU A 89 -14.95 1.14 -12.49
CA LEU A 89 -14.47 0.61 -11.22
C LEU A 89 -13.24 1.40 -10.72
N ALA A 90 -12.33 1.81 -11.60
CA ALA A 90 -11.18 2.59 -11.20
C ALA A 90 -11.55 4.01 -10.71
N LYS A 91 -12.64 4.61 -11.21
CA LYS A 91 -13.13 5.91 -10.73
C LYS A 91 -13.78 5.81 -9.35
N HIS A 92 -14.44 4.69 -9.09
CA HIS A 92 -15.16 4.41 -7.85
C HIS A 92 -14.83 2.98 -7.41
N PRO A 93 -13.66 2.75 -6.79
CA PRO A 93 -13.19 1.40 -6.45
C PRO A 93 -13.92 0.90 -5.20
N VAL A 94 -15.21 0.62 -5.36
CA VAL A 94 -16.08 0.11 -4.31
C VAL A 94 -16.54 -1.30 -4.62
N LEU A 95 -16.70 -2.11 -3.57
CA LEU A 95 -17.31 -3.43 -3.71
C LEU A 95 -18.74 -3.32 -4.26
N PRO A 96 -19.14 -4.23 -5.17
CA PRO A 96 -20.53 -4.28 -5.62
C PRO A 96 -21.50 -4.44 -4.45
N ALA A 97 -22.70 -3.87 -4.60
CA ALA A 97 -23.72 -3.93 -3.56
C ALA A 97 -24.00 -5.40 -3.15
N GLY A 98 -23.99 -5.67 -1.85
CA GLY A 98 -24.21 -7.00 -1.30
C GLY A 98 -23.00 -7.95 -1.34
N ALA A 99 -21.94 -7.64 -2.09
CA ALA A 99 -20.73 -8.48 -2.18
C ALA A 99 -20.10 -8.73 -0.79
N ALA A 100 -19.96 -7.68 0.01
CA ALA A 100 -19.39 -7.79 1.35
C ALA A 100 -20.27 -8.64 2.29
N LEU A 101 -21.58 -8.61 2.14
CA LEU A 101 -22.50 -9.46 2.92
C LEU A 101 -22.41 -10.92 2.49
N ASP A 102 -22.38 -11.16 1.18
CA ASP A 102 -22.23 -12.50 0.60
C ASP A 102 -20.90 -13.15 1.01
N PHE A 103 -19.80 -12.40 0.91
CA PHE A 103 -18.48 -12.86 1.34
C PHE A 103 -18.45 -13.18 2.85
N ARG A 104 -19.06 -12.34 3.69
CA ARG A 104 -19.17 -12.62 5.13
C ARG A 104 -19.94 -13.92 5.41
N ALA A 105 -21.02 -14.16 4.68
CA ALA A 105 -21.79 -15.40 4.80
C ALA A 105 -20.95 -16.61 4.35
N PHE A 106 -20.19 -16.46 3.26
CA PHE A 106 -19.25 -17.48 2.80
C PHE A 106 -18.16 -17.76 3.84
N ALA A 107 -17.46 -16.74 4.32
CA ALA A 107 -16.39 -16.87 5.31
C ALA A 107 -16.89 -17.51 6.61
N SER A 108 -18.10 -17.17 7.05
CA SER A 108 -18.72 -17.76 8.24
C SER A 108 -18.96 -19.26 8.08
N ARG A 109 -19.38 -19.74 6.89
CA ARG A 109 -19.52 -21.17 6.60
C ARG A 109 -18.17 -21.90 6.60
N GLU A 110 -17.10 -21.21 6.22
CA GLU A 110 -15.72 -21.71 6.28
C GLU A 110 -15.09 -21.56 7.68
N GLY A 111 -15.84 -21.05 8.66
CA GLY A 111 -15.42 -20.95 10.06
C GLY A 111 -14.67 -19.67 10.42
N VAL A 112 -14.66 -18.64 9.56
CA VAL A 112 -14.05 -17.33 9.83
C VAL A 112 -15.13 -16.27 10.04
N SER A 113 -15.15 -15.66 11.24
CA SER A 113 -16.05 -14.54 11.54
C SER A 113 -15.42 -13.22 11.12
N VAL A 114 -16.04 -12.57 10.14
CA VAL A 114 -15.60 -11.27 9.63
C VAL A 114 -16.49 -10.17 10.23
N PRO A 115 -15.92 -9.18 10.96
CA PRO A 115 -16.71 -8.15 11.60
C PRO A 115 -17.41 -7.22 10.60
N THR A 116 -18.45 -6.54 11.08
CA THR A 116 -19.14 -5.46 10.38
C THR A 116 -18.59 -4.10 10.82
N GLY A 117 -18.72 -3.08 9.97
CA GLY A 117 -18.39 -1.70 10.29
C GLY A 117 -17.36 -1.12 9.32
N ALA A 118 -17.32 0.21 9.26
CA ALA A 118 -16.61 0.96 8.22
C ALA A 118 -15.13 0.58 8.06
N GLU A 119 -14.44 0.25 9.15
CA GLU A 119 -13.04 -0.18 9.10
C GLU A 119 -12.91 -1.58 8.47
N ALA A 120 -13.71 -2.53 8.93
CA ALA A 120 -13.71 -3.90 8.40
C ALA A 120 -14.17 -3.93 6.94
N ASP A 121 -15.16 -3.11 6.58
CA ASP A 121 -15.62 -2.93 5.19
C ASP A 121 -14.49 -2.39 4.30
N ARG A 122 -13.72 -1.40 4.76
CA ARG A 122 -12.58 -0.87 4.02
C ARG A 122 -11.49 -1.92 3.80
N LEU A 123 -11.18 -2.72 4.83
CA LEU A 123 -10.20 -3.80 4.74
C LEU A 123 -10.66 -4.91 3.79
N LEU A 124 -11.94 -5.29 3.84
CA LEU A 124 -12.52 -6.23 2.88
C LEU A 124 -12.48 -5.71 1.45
N GLU A 125 -12.74 -4.42 1.24
CA GLU A 125 -12.68 -3.81 -0.09
C GLU A 125 -11.26 -3.83 -0.65
N ALA A 126 -10.26 -3.51 0.17
CA ALA A 126 -8.85 -3.59 -0.19
C ALA A 126 -8.39 -5.02 -0.53
N ASP A 127 -8.96 -6.03 0.14
CA ASP A 127 -8.60 -7.44 -0.06
C ASP A 127 -9.32 -8.10 -1.24
N LEU A 128 -10.63 -7.85 -1.39
CA LEU A 128 -11.48 -8.56 -2.36
C LEU A 128 -11.51 -7.90 -3.73
N LEU A 129 -11.51 -6.56 -3.80
CA LEU A 129 -11.75 -5.84 -5.06
C LEU A 129 -10.63 -6.07 -6.10
N PRO A 130 -9.34 -6.10 -5.73
CA PRO A 130 -8.26 -6.45 -6.67
C PRO A 130 -8.43 -7.85 -7.25
N LEU A 131 -8.84 -8.84 -6.44
CA LEU A 131 -9.02 -10.23 -6.88
C LEU A 131 -10.24 -10.39 -7.80
N LEU A 132 -11.32 -9.66 -7.52
CA LEU A 132 -12.46 -9.56 -8.42
C LEU A 132 -12.08 -8.93 -9.77
N ALA A 133 -11.24 -7.89 -9.74
CA ALA A 133 -10.73 -7.25 -10.95
C ALA A 133 -9.76 -8.16 -11.73
N GLU A 134 -8.91 -8.90 -11.03
CA GLU A 134 -8.01 -9.91 -11.62
C GLU A 134 -8.79 -10.99 -12.35
N ALA A 135 -9.80 -11.57 -11.70
CA ALA A 135 -10.60 -12.63 -12.29
C ALA A 135 -11.35 -12.18 -13.56
N LYS A 136 -11.67 -10.88 -13.69
CA LYS A 136 -12.39 -10.33 -14.85
C LYS A 136 -11.48 -9.77 -15.95
N TRP A 137 -10.36 -9.15 -15.60
CA TRP A 137 -9.49 -8.41 -16.54
C TRP A 137 -8.01 -8.80 -16.47
N GLY A 138 -7.67 -9.84 -15.71
CA GLY A 138 -6.30 -10.29 -15.47
C GLY A 138 -5.47 -9.28 -14.67
N ASP A 139 -4.14 -9.40 -14.79
CA ASP A 139 -3.15 -8.58 -14.11
C ASP A 139 -3.41 -7.07 -14.24
N ALA A 140 -3.85 -6.63 -15.41
CA ALA A 140 -4.17 -5.23 -15.66
C ALA A 140 -5.30 -4.72 -14.74
N GLY A 141 -6.31 -5.56 -14.47
CA GLY A 141 -7.37 -5.28 -13.50
C GLY A 141 -6.83 -5.26 -12.08
N TYR A 142 -6.07 -6.29 -11.71
CA TYR A 142 -5.48 -6.41 -10.37
C TYR A 142 -4.65 -5.19 -10.00
N TYR A 143 -3.60 -4.91 -10.77
CA TYR A 143 -2.63 -3.87 -10.42
C TYR A 143 -3.25 -2.47 -10.46
N ARG A 144 -4.21 -2.22 -11.36
CA ARG A 144 -4.90 -0.93 -11.41
C ARG A 144 -5.72 -0.68 -10.15
N ILE A 145 -6.50 -1.67 -9.70
CA ILE A 145 -7.34 -1.52 -8.51
C ILE A 145 -6.50 -1.55 -7.23
N ALA A 146 -5.52 -2.45 -7.13
CA ALA A 146 -4.62 -2.52 -5.98
C ALA A 146 -3.92 -1.17 -5.75
N ALA A 147 -3.36 -0.55 -6.78
CA ALA A 147 -2.68 0.74 -6.66
C ALA A 147 -3.61 1.88 -6.18
N LEU A 148 -4.89 1.86 -6.57
CA LEU A 148 -5.87 2.88 -6.16
C LEU A 148 -6.29 2.74 -4.69
N LEU A 149 -6.31 1.52 -4.18
CA LEU A 149 -6.67 1.22 -2.79
C LEU A 149 -5.46 1.31 -1.84
N ASP A 150 -4.25 1.20 -2.39
CA ASP A 150 -3.00 1.22 -1.63
C ASP A 150 -2.76 2.58 -0.92
N GLY A 151 -2.52 2.51 0.39
CA GLY A 151 -2.22 3.68 1.22
C GLY A 151 -0.84 4.28 0.95
N GLU A 152 0.16 3.46 0.66
CA GLU A 152 1.52 3.89 0.32
C GLU A 152 1.55 4.60 -1.03
N VAL A 153 0.85 4.08 -2.05
CA VAL A 153 0.74 4.74 -3.36
C VAL A 153 0.12 6.12 -3.23
N ARG A 154 -0.99 6.25 -2.48
CA ARG A 154 -1.62 7.56 -2.21
C ARG A 154 -0.72 8.51 -1.43
N ARG A 155 0.01 8.01 -0.43
CA ARG A 155 0.98 8.81 0.33
C ARG A 155 2.14 9.28 -0.56
N ALA A 156 2.62 8.42 -1.47
CA ALA A 156 3.66 8.77 -2.43
C ALA A 156 3.16 9.81 -3.44
N GLU A 157 1.92 9.68 -3.93
CA GLU A 157 1.30 10.68 -4.81
C GLU A 157 1.24 12.06 -4.14
N ALA A 158 0.78 12.12 -2.89
CA ALA A 158 0.73 13.36 -2.11
C ALA A 158 2.11 13.98 -1.87
N ALA A 159 3.16 13.17 -1.81
CA ALA A 159 4.54 13.64 -1.63
C ALA A 159 5.11 14.35 -2.87
N PHE A 160 4.58 14.14 -4.08
CA PHE A 160 5.07 14.85 -5.27
C PHE A 160 4.90 16.37 -5.18
N ALA A 161 3.82 16.84 -4.54
CA ALA A 161 3.64 18.27 -4.29
C ALA A 161 4.73 18.84 -3.37
N GLN A 162 5.14 18.06 -2.36
CA GLN A 162 6.23 18.43 -1.46
C GLN A 162 7.58 18.43 -2.20
N ALA A 163 7.83 17.44 -3.06
CA ALA A 163 9.02 17.37 -3.90
C ALA A 163 9.11 18.55 -4.87
N ALA A 164 8.00 18.94 -5.51
CA ALA A 164 7.95 20.10 -6.39
C ALA A 164 8.32 21.41 -5.66
N ALA A 165 7.90 21.56 -4.39
CA ALA A 165 8.27 22.73 -3.59
C ALA A 165 9.77 22.80 -3.25
N ILE A 166 10.47 21.64 -3.18
CA ILE A 166 11.92 21.58 -2.93
C ILE A 166 12.71 22.11 -4.13
N LEU A 167 12.21 21.93 -5.35
CA LEU A 167 12.88 22.35 -6.59
C LEU A 167 12.84 23.86 -6.84
N GLY A 168 12.10 24.63 -6.03
CA GLY A 168 11.86 26.05 -6.26
C GLY A 168 10.91 26.28 -7.45
N LYS A 169 10.15 27.39 -7.42
CA LYS A 169 9.49 27.86 -8.65
C LYS A 169 10.60 28.37 -9.60
N PRO A 170 10.47 28.17 -10.93
CA PRO A 170 11.36 28.82 -11.88
C PRO A 170 11.32 30.35 -11.72
#